data_AF-A0A1E3GY84-F1
#
_entry.id   AF-A0A1E3GY84-F1
#
_cell.length_a   1.000
_cell.length_b   1.000
_cell.length_c   1.000
_cell.angle_alpha   90.00
_cell.angle_beta   90.00
_cell.angle_gamma   90.00
#
_symmetry.space_group_name_H-M   'P 1'
#
loop_
_entity.id
_entity.type
_entity.pdbx_description
1 polymer ?
#
loop_
_entity_poly.entity_id
_entity_poly.type
_entity_poly.pdbx_seq_one_letter_code
_entity_poly.pdbx_strand_id
1 'polypeptide(L)'
;MTSSRSPLTFARTLRRIAAVTAVAALLAGCQADELGYGPKHMRSANSETRRMMSELKMSETSPILIRIFKEESKLELWKKDATGRFALLKSYDICKWSGKLGPKIKEGDRQRPRATTRSPRR
;
A
#
# COMPACT_ATOMS: atom_id res chain seq x y z
N MET A 1 -7.82 -55.46 -29.82
CA MET A 1 -8.19 -54.31 -30.69
C MET A 1 -7.27 -53.14 -30.40
N THR A 2 -6.11 -53.07 -31.04
CA THR A 2 -5.17 -51.94 -30.89
C THR A 2 -5.54 -50.87 -31.90
N SER A 3 -6.18 -49.79 -31.44
CA SER A 3 -6.55 -48.64 -32.27
C SER A 3 -5.29 -47.89 -32.69
N SER A 4 -4.79 -48.19 -33.90
CA SER A 4 -3.72 -47.45 -34.55
C SER A 4 -4.25 -46.08 -34.96
N ARG A 5 -4.06 -45.06 -34.10
CA ARG A 5 -4.31 -43.67 -34.46
C ARG A 5 -3.17 -43.20 -35.34
N SER A 6 -3.49 -42.83 -36.58
CA SER A 6 -2.53 -42.38 -37.59
C SER A 6 -1.69 -41.18 -37.11
N PRO A 7 -0.38 -41.14 -37.43
CA PRO A 7 0.58 -40.14 -36.90
C PRO A 7 0.19 -38.70 -37.24
N LEU A 8 -0.52 -38.49 -38.35
CA LEU A 8 -1.06 -37.21 -38.78
C LEU A 8 -2.14 -36.68 -37.83
N THR A 9 -2.92 -37.57 -37.21
CA THR A 9 -3.97 -37.22 -36.25
C THR A 9 -3.37 -36.83 -34.90
N PHE A 10 -2.28 -37.49 -34.52
CA PHE A 10 -1.50 -37.17 -33.31
C PHE A 10 -0.82 -35.80 -33.43
N ALA A 11 -0.16 -35.51 -34.55
CA ALA A 11 0.45 -34.21 -34.81
C ALA A 11 -0.57 -33.06 -34.83
N ARG A 12 -1.76 -33.28 -35.42
CA ARG A 12 -2.87 -32.31 -35.39
C ARG A 12 -3.41 -32.06 -33.98
N THR A 13 -3.46 -33.12 -33.15
CA THR A 13 -3.92 -33.02 -31.76
C THR A 13 -2.91 -32.27 -30.91
N LEU A 14 -1.61 -32.57 -31.05
CA LEU A 14 -0.52 -31.84 -30.39
C LEU A 14 -0.51 -30.35 -30.76
N ARG A 15 -0.71 -30.02 -32.04
CA ARG A 15 -0.75 -28.63 -32.50
C ARG A 15 -1.95 -27.85 -31.93
N ARG A 16 -3.10 -28.52 -31.76
CA ARG A 16 -4.27 -27.94 -31.08
C ARG A 16 -4.02 -27.73 -29.59
N ILE A 17 -3.40 -28.70 -28.91
CA ILE A 17 -3.06 -28.56 -27.49
C ILE A 17 -2.04 -27.42 -27.27
N ALA A 18 -1.03 -27.32 -28.13
CA ALA A 18 -0.05 -26.23 -28.10
C ALA A 18 -0.71 -24.86 -28.33
N ALA A 19 -1.66 -24.76 -29.26
CA ALA A 19 -2.41 -23.52 -29.50
C ALA A 19 -3.30 -23.15 -28.30
N VAL A 20 -4.00 -24.11 -27.71
CA VAL A 20 -4.87 -23.88 -26.53
C VAL A 20 -4.05 -23.44 -25.30
N THR A 21 -2.92 -24.09 -25.05
CA THR A 21 -2.03 -23.75 -23.93
C THR A 21 -1.39 -22.36 -24.10
N ALA A 22 -0.98 -22.00 -25.32
CA ALA A 22 -0.45 -20.65 -25.60
C ALA A 22 -1.50 -19.56 -25.37
N VAL A 23 -2.75 -19.78 -25.79
CA VAL A 23 -3.86 -18.84 -25.55
C VAL A 23 -4.15 -18.72 -24.05
N ALA A 24 -4.19 -19.84 -23.32
CA ALA A 24 -4.40 -19.81 -21.86
C ALA A 24 -3.29 -19.04 -21.11
N ALA A 25 -2.03 -19.20 -21.53
CA ALA A 25 -0.90 -18.46 -20.94
C ALA A 25 -0.99 -16.94 -21.23
N LEU A 26 -1.42 -16.55 -22.44
CA LEU A 26 -1.67 -15.15 -22.78
C LEU A 26 -2.80 -14.53 -21.94
N LEU A 27 -3.89 -15.25 -21.70
CA LEU A 27 -4.97 -14.77 -20.82
C LEU A 27 -4.52 -14.66 -19.35
N ALA A 28 -3.69 -15.59 -18.87
CA ALA A 28 -3.13 -15.52 -17.51
C ALA A 28 -2.14 -14.36 -17.33
N GLY A 29 -1.52 -13.88 -18.40
CA GLY A 29 -0.58 -12.75 -18.38
C GLY A 29 -1.19 -11.39 -17.99
N CYS A 30 -2.52 -11.23 -18.03
CA CYS A 30 -3.20 -10.00 -17.60
C CYS A 30 -3.20 -9.81 -16.06
N GLN A 31 -2.79 -10.81 -15.28
CA GLN A 31 -2.72 -10.72 -13.80
C GLN A 31 -1.32 -10.33 -13.30
N ALA A 32 -0.54 -9.57 -14.08
CA ALA A 32 0.82 -9.16 -13.71
C ALA A 32 0.89 -8.38 -12.37
N ASP A 33 -0.19 -7.70 -11.97
CA ASP A 33 -0.30 -7.05 -10.66
C ASP A 33 -0.40 -8.04 -9.48
N GLU A 34 -0.84 -9.28 -9.70
CA GLU A 34 -0.95 -10.30 -8.64
C GLU A 34 0.38 -11.05 -8.41
N LEU A 35 1.22 -11.17 -9.44
CA LEU A 35 2.44 -12.00 -9.41
C LEU A 35 3.71 -11.25 -8.98
N GLY A 36 3.76 -9.92 -9.11
CA GLY A 36 5.02 -9.17 -8.93
C GLY A 36 5.08 -8.25 -7.72
N TYR A 37 3.93 -7.78 -7.23
CA TYR A 37 3.94 -6.69 -6.28
C TYR A 37 2.68 -6.71 -5.42
N GLY A 38 2.78 -7.40 -4.29
CA GLY A 38 1.73 -7.42 -3.28
C GLY A 38 1.25 -6.02 -2.87
N PRO A 39 0.08 -5.93 -2.21
CA PRO A 39 -0.61 -4.69 -1.98
C PRO A 39 0.28 -3.62 -1.33
N LYS A 40 0.29 -2.40 -1.89
CA LYS A 40 1.13 -1.27 -1.43
C LYS A 40 1.03 -1.00 0.08
N HIS A 41 -0.12 -1.29 0.68
CA HIS A 41 -0.40 -1.06 2.10
C HIS A 41 0.24 -2.09 3.04
N MET A 42 0.72 -3.24 2.55
CA MET A 42 1.45 -4.24 3.34
C MET A 42 2.97 -4.18 3.16
N ARG A 43 3.46 -3.21 2.39
CA ARG A 43 4.91 -3.03 2.21
C ARG A 43 5.51 -2.54 3.52
N SER A 44 6.62 -3.16 3.91
CA SER A 44 7.40 -2.67 5.04
C SER A 44 7.82 -1.21 4.84
N ALA A 45 7.94 -0.46 5.94
CA ALA A 45 8.47 0.89 5.90
C ALA A 45 9.82 0.95 5.18
N ASN A 46 10.08 2.07 4.48
CA ASN A 46 11.34 2.31 3.78
C ASN A 46 12.53 2.05 4.72
N SER A 47 13.66 1.58 4.17
CA SER A 47 14.86 1.23 4.94
C SER A 47 15.36 2.41 5.80
N GLU A 48 15.25 3.63 5.28
CA GLU A 48 15.54 4.87 6.00
C GLU A 48 14.67 5.05 7.25
N THR A 49 13.35 4.89 7.10
CA THR A 49 12.40 4.99 8.22
C THR A 49 12.63 3.89 9.26
N ARG A 50 13.03 2.69 8.82
CA ARG A 50 13.39 1.58 9.73
C ARG A 50 14.64 1.88 10.56
N ARG A 51 15.66 2.49 9.95
CA ARG A 51 16.87 2.94 10.67
C ARG A 51 16.52 3.98 11.74
N MET A 52 15.72 4.97 11.38
CA MET A 52 15.26 5.99 12.35
C MET A 52 14.45 5.37 13.50
N MET A 53 13.56 4.40 13.21
CA MET A 53 12.84 3.67 14.25
C MET A 53 13.77 2.87 15.17
N SER A 54 14.80 2.23 14.61
CA SER A 54 15.82 1.50 15.37
C SER A 54 16.63 2.42 16.29
N GLU A 55 17.11 3.54 15.76
CA GLU A 55 17.87 4.54 16.52
C GLU A 55 17.06 5.12 17.67
N LEU A 56 15.78 5.41 17.42
CA LEU A 56 14.85 5.98 18.41
C LEU A 56 14.20 4.93 19.32
N LYS A 57 14.62 3.65 19.23
CA LYS A 57 14.06 2.52 20.01
C LYS A 57 12.53 2.43 19.93
N MET A 58 12.00 2.60 18.71
CA MET A 58 10.58 2.51 18.41
C MET A 58 10.27 1.18 17.71
N SER A 59 9.35 0.38 18.25
CA SER A 59 8.92 -0.88 17.62
C SER A 59 7.99 -0.63 16.43
N GLU A 60 8.13 -1.37 15.33
CA GLU A 60 7.27 -1.24 14.13
C GLU A 60 5.77 -1.29 14.47
N THR A 61 5.38 -2.08 15.47
CA THR A 61 3.97 -2.27 15.89
C THR A 61 3.45 -1.21 16.87
N SER A 62 4.31 -0.32 17.39
CA SER A 62 3.87 0.69 18.37
C SER A 62 2.87 1.69 17.78
N PRO A 63 1.91 2.21 18.58
CA PRO A 63 0.93 3.20 18.13
C PRO A 63 1.59 4.44 17.53
N ILE A 64 0.97 4.95 16.46
CA ILE A 64 1.41 6.14 15.72
C ILE A 64 0.37 7.24 15.92
N LEU A 65 0.85 8.47 16.08
CA LEU A 65 0.07 9.70 16.11
C LEU A 65 0.52 10.57 14.93
N ILE A 66 -0.44 11.12 14.18
CA ILE A 66 -0.16 12.02 13.06
C ILE A 66 -0.67 13.41 13.43
N ARG A 67 0.21 14.42 13.36
CA ARG A 67 -0.15 15.84 13.53
C ARG A 67 -0.01 16.55 12.19
N ILE A 68 -0.96 17.43 11.87
CA ILE A 68 -0.98 18.16 10.60
C ILE A 68 -1.19 19.63 10.88
N PHE A 69 -0.16 20.43 10.62
CA PHE A 69 -0.15 21.88 10.71
C PHE A 69 -0.45 22.47 9.34
N LYS A 70 -1.67 22.98 9.16
CA LYS A 70 -2.14 23.52 7.88
C LYS A 70 -1.50 24.86 7.54
N GLU A 71 -1.25 25.70 8.55
CA GLU A 71 -0.61 27.02 8.38
C GLU A 71 0.85 26.86 7.98
N GLU A 72 1.56 26.00 8.68
CA GLU A 72 2.98 25.73 8.47
C GLU A 72 3.23 24.74 7.33
N SER A 73 2.16 24.17 6.74
CA SER A 73 2.24 23.13 5.71
C SER A 73 3.12 21.95 6.13
N LYS A 74 3.00 21.50 7.38
CA LYS A 74 3.80 20.40 7.95
C LYS A 74 2.94 19.23 8.41
N LEU A 75 3.39 18.02 8.14
CA LEU A 75 2.87 16.77 8.68
C LEU A 75 3.94 16.12 9.54
N GLU A 76 3.61 15.83 10.78
CA GLU A 76 4.50 15.14 11.69
C GLU A 76 3.97 13.77 12.05
N LEU A 77 4.87 12.80 11.99
CA LEU A 77 4.65 11.42 12.39
C LEU A 77 5.29 11.21 13.76
N TRP A 78 4.46 10.92 14.75
CA TRP A 78 4.86 10.65 16.13
C TRP A 78 4.63 9.19 16.44
N LYS A 79 5.51 8.57 17.22
CA LYS A 79 5.40 7.16 17.56
C LYS A 79 5.76 6.92 19.01
N LYS A 80 5.09 5.96 19.63
CA LYS A 80 5.34 5.58 21.02
C LYS A 80 6.70 4.86 21.13
N ASP A 81 7.61 5.43 21.89
CA ASP A 81 8.93 4.87 22.20
C ASP A 81 8.82 3.74 23.24
N ALA A 82 9.96 3.09 23.55
CA ALA A 82 10.04 2.05 24.58
C ALA A 82 9.70 2.56 25.99
N THR A 83 9.85 3.85 26.28
CA THR A 83 9.49 4.49 27.57
C THR A 83 7.99 4.73 27.70
N GLY A 84 7.27 4.58 26.59
CA GLY A 84 5.84 4.75 26.49
C GLY A 84 5.39 6.18 26.19
N ARG A 85 6.31 7.08 25.84
CA ARG A 85 6.02 8.45 25.43
C ARG A 85 6.01 8.55 23.90
N PHE A 86 5.29 9.54 23.37
CA PHE A 86 5.33 9.81 21.94
C PHE A 86 6.54 10.68 21.62
N ALA A 87 7.37 10.22 20.70
CA ALA A 87 8.49 11.00 20.16
C ALA A 87 8.31 11.17 18.65
N LEU A 88 8.88 12.26 18.12
CA LEU A 88 8.81 12.59 16.70
C LEU A 88 9.67 11.58 15.92
N LEU A 89 9.05 10.91 14.95
CA LEU A 89 9.71 9.98 14.05
C LEU A 89 10.14 10.66 12.76
N LYS A 90 9.25 11.43 12.11
CA LYS A 90 9.55 12.13 10.85
C LYS A 90 8.62 13.31 10.63
N SER A 91 9.14 14.38 10.04
CA SER A 91 8.35 15.52 9.56
C SER A 91 8.40 15.55 8.03
N TYR A 92 7.26 15.83 7.41
CA TYR A 92 7.08 15.95 5.97
C TYR A 92 6.44 17.29 5.65
N ASP A 93 6.91 17.95 4.60
CA ASP A 93 6.28 19.16 4.09
C ASP A 93 5.09 18.80 3.18
N ILE A 94 3.99 19.55 3.31
CA ILE A 94 2.73 19.33 2.61
C ILE A 94 2.61 20.36 1.48
N CYS A 95 2.63 19.91 0.23
CA CYS A 95 2.54 20.83 -0.91
C CYS A 95 1.16 21.48 -1.08
N LYS A 96 0.07 20.77 -0.75
CA LYS A 96 -1.31 21.26 -0.87
C LYS A 96 -2.21 20.69 0.23
N TRP A 97 -3.08 21.53 0.77
CA TRP A 97 -4.18 21.14 1.64
C TRP A 97 -5.47 21.77 1.13
N SER A 98 -6.61 21.10 1.38
CA SER A 98 -7.91 21.52 0.83
C SER A 98 -8.58 22.60 1.70
N GLY A 99 -9.06 23.66 1.05
CA GLY A 99 -9.88 24.71 1.66
C GLY A 99 -9.13 26.02 1.92
N LYS A 100 -9.80 26.94 2.61
CA LYS A 100 -9.19 28.16 3.18
C LYS A 100 -8.87 27.92 4.65
N LEU A 101 -7.98 28.74 5.20
CA LEU A 101 -7.57 28.71 6.60
C LEU A 101 -8.77 29.09 7.48
N GLY A 102 -9.43 28.08 8.07
CA GLY A 102 -10.65 28.28 8.86
C GLY A 102 -11.17 27.00 9.52
N PRO A 103 -12.10 27.11 10.49
CA PRO A 103 -12.80 25.96 11.06
C PRO A 103 -13.77 25.37 10.02
N LYS A 104 -13.83 24.04 9.94
CA LYS A 104 -14.88 23.35 9.16
C LYS A 104 -16.21 23.51 9.91
N ILE A 105 -17.17 24.22 9.34
CA ILE A 105 -18.45 24.55 10.00
C ILE A 105 -19.60 23.71 9.43
N LYS A 106 -19.53 23.31 8.15
CA LYS A 106 -20.62 22.55 7.50
C LYS A 106 -20.10 21.45 6.57
N GLU A 107 -20.86 20.37 6.46
CA GLU A 107 -20.61 19.35 5.43
C GLU A 107 -20.81 19.95 4.03
N GLY A 108 -19.82 19.80 3.15
CA GLY A 108 -19.82 20.43 1.82
C GLY A 108 -19.04 21.74 1.68
N ASP A 109 -18.48 22.31 2.76
CA ASP A 109 -17.69 23.55 2.73
C ASP A 109 -16.27 23.40 2.12
N ARG A 110 -15.94 22.20 1.63
CA ARG A 110 -14.61 21.79 1.14
C ARG A 110 -13.46 22.06 2.11
N GLN A 111 -13.75 22.32 3.39
CA GLN A 111 -12.73 22.52 4.41
C GLN A 111 -12.39 21.17 5.06
N ARG A 112 -11.09 20.91 5.21
CA ARG A 112 -10.63 19.75 5.96
C ARG A 112 -10.94 19.98 7.45
N PRO A 113 -11.51 19.02 8.19
CA PRO A 113 -11.73 19.17 9.63
C PRO A 113 -10.44 19.59 10.36
N ARG A 114 -10.51 20.51 11.33
CA ARG A 114 -9.47 20.63 12.38
C ARG A 114 -9.92 19.68 13.48
N ALA A 115 -9.45 18.44 13.47
CA ALA A 115 -9.78 17.48 14.53
C ALA A 115 -8.56 16.62 14.85
N THR A 116 -8.21 16.59 16.14
CA THR A 116 -7.31 15.61 16.75
C THR A 116 -8.03 14.27 16.80
N THR A 117 -7.83 13.43 15.79
CA THR A 117 -8.31 12.04 15.84
C THR A 117 -7.42 11.24 16.80
N ARG A 118 -7.83 11.13 18.06
CA ARG A 118 -7.31 10.08 18.94
C ARG A 118 -8.01 8.78 18.54
N SER A 119 -7.29 7.89 17.87
CA SER A 119 -7.79 6.54 17.57
C SER A 119 -8.14 5.84 18.90
N PRO A 120 -9.38 5.36 19.10
CA PRO A 120 -9.69 4.50 20.22
C PRO A 120 -9.03 3.16 19.95
N ARG A 121 -8.14 2.75 20.86
CA ARG A 121 -7.62 1.38 20.86
C ARG A 121 -8.82 0.43 21.00
N ARG A 122 -9.01 -0.45 20.03
CA ARG A 122 -9.67 -1.75 20.24
C ARG A 122 -8.59 -2.81 20.17
#